data_AF-A0A1I3K4P7-F1
#
_entry.id   AF-A0A1I3K4P7-F1
#
_cell.length_a   1.000
_cell.length_b   1.000
_cell.length_c   1.000
_cell.angle_alpha   90.00
_cell.angle_beta   90.00
_cell.angle_gamma   90.00
#
_symmetry.space_group_name_H-M   'P 1'
#
loop_
_entity.id
_entity.type
_entity.pdbx_description
1 polymer ?
#
loop_
_entity_poly.entity_id
_entity_poly.type
_entity_poly.pdbx_seq_one_letter_code
_entity_poly.pdbx_strand_id
1 'polypeptide(L)'
;MNKNRKMKKTHWFLTVKYVPVFILALAIIWVIYIGFANSGKLSSQPAISLAENTQERIASFERQMDNANFILTALGIIVTVSGFVLTFYGYFQAIKFKEIIEEEGEKYNQKVEELFKKHKQRIDQQFNQLNDQLQHEFNERVNNVIEAIQILTAPVIAESKEFRSLEKRLNQAKQRCPEIWDKYFLALFNWNQHLKRDQIALPTRKYAEYAFRYMERHLKEHHYHKEAWLMLIRWYNQEDQDVRAVDTLRRFLEKDPEHVYLVEKEVTNWDIQQEDVLEWKEQLIKEAKKKAEDPLRHAYKILQDEDIKQENQAIKQAIRIINKYQYLLEREKLKAGENNLQDDAITNLKQELLKVDDEDSKMDKTKHEDSHN
;
A
#
# COMPACT_ATOMS: atom_id res chain seq x y z
N MET A 1 -33.26 42.74 1.00
CA MET A 1 -33.75 42.11 2.27
C MET A 1 -32.87 42.33 3.52
N ASN A 2 -31.71 42.99 3.46
CA ASN A 2 -30.78 43.06 4.63
C ASN A 2 -31.00 44.23 5.62
N LYS A 3 -31.71 45.30 5.26
CA LYS A 3 -31.96 46.44 6.18
C LYS A 3 -32.98 46.13 7.29
N ASN A 4 -34.02 45.33 6.99
CA ASN A 4 -35.04 44.95 7.98
C ASN A 4 -34.52 43.96 9.05
N ARG A 5 -33.48 43.16 8.76
CA ARG A 5 -32.86 42.25 9.74
C ARG A 5 -32.03 42.99 10.79
N LYS A 6 -31.34 44.09 10.43
CA LYS A 6 -30.56 44.90 11.37
C LYS A 6 -31.46 45.66 12.34
N MET A 7 -32.54 46.30 11.87
CA MET A 7 -33.47 47.04 12.75
C MET A 7 -34.18 46.14 13.77
N LYS A 8 -34.59 44.92 13.38
CA LYS A 8 -35.18 43.95 14.32
C LYS A 8 -34.21 43.52 15.43
N LYS A 9 -32.91 43.39 15.15
CA LYS A 9 -31.90 43.05 16.18
C LYS A 9 -31.71 44.19 17.20
N THR A 10 -31.70 45.45 16.78
CA THR A 10 -31.52 46.60 17.69
C THR A 10 -32.72 46.85 18.60
N HIS A 11 -33.95 46.78 18.09
CA HIS A 11 -35.14 46.93 18.95
C HIS A 11 -35.30 45.77 19.94
N TRP A 12 -34.93 44.55 19.53
CA TRP A 12 -34.95 43.39 20.42
C TRP A 12 -33.88 43.47 21.53
N PHE A 13 -32.70 44.00 21.22
CA PHE A 13 -31.65 44.19 22.23
C PHE A 13 -32.05 45.22 23.28
N LEU A 14 -32.77 46.27 22.88
CA LEU A 14 -33.33 47.28 23.78
C LEU A 14 -34.47 46.71 24.64
N THR A 15 -35.43 45.99 24.06
CA THR A 15 -36.53 45.44 24.85
C THR A 15 -36.07 44.36 25.82
N VAL A 16 -35.16 43.47 25.43
CA VAL A 16 -34.73 42.37 26.30
C VAL A 16 -33.82 42.84 27.44
N LYS A 17 -32.99 43.87 27.25
CA LYS A 17 -32.13 44.40 28.33
C LYS A 17 -32.87 45.35 29.26
N TYR A 18 -33.72 46.23 28.73
CA TYR A 18 -34.27 47.34 29.52
C TYR A 18 -35.66 47.05 30.09
N VAL A 19 -36.46 46.15 29.51
CA VAL A 19 -37.79 45.82 30.04
C VAL A 19 -37.73 45.17 31.43
N PRO A 20 -36.83 44.20 31.72
CA PRO A 20 -36.73 43.63 33.07
C PRO A 20 -36.28 44.66 34.11
N VAL A 21 -35.32 45.52 33.75
CA VAL A 21 -34.83 46.60 34.61
C VAL A 21 -35.92 47.65 34.86
N PHE A 22 -36.73 47.95 33.84
CA PHE A 22 -37.85 48.88 33.93
C PHE A 22 -38.99 48.33 34.79
N ILE A 23 -39.34 47.04 34.65
CA ILE A 23 -40.33 46.37 35.50
C ILE A 23 -39.85 46.32 36.95
N LEU A 24 -38.57 46.03 37.19
CA LEU A 24 -37.98 46.04 38.54
C LEU A 24 -38.03 47.46 39.15
N ALA A 25 -37.68 48.48 38.38
CA ALA A 25 -37.76 49.88 38.82
C ALA A 25 -39.20 50.29 39.15
N LEU A 26 -40.18 49.91 38.33
CA LEU A 26 -41.60 50.16 38.59
C LEU A 26 -42.09 49.43 39.85
N ALA A 27 -41.67 48.19 40.08
CA ALA A 27 -42.00 47.44 41.29
C ALA A 27 -41.43 48.12 42.54
N ILE A 28 -40.18 48.60 42.49
CA ILE A 28 -39.54 49.34 43.58
C ILE A 28 -40.29 50.66 43.85
N ILE A 29 -40.62 51.42 42.81
CA ILE A 29 -41.39 52.67 42.92
C ILE A 29 -42.77 52.40 43.54
N TRP A 30 -43.44 51.33 43.13
CA TRP A 30 -44.76 50.96 43.63
C TRP A 30 -44.72 50.55 45.12
N VAL A 31 -43.71 49.79 45.54
CA VAL A 31 -43.48 49.42 46.95
C VAL A 31 -43.21 50.67 47.80
N ILE A 32 -42.38 51.60 47.32
CA ILE A 32 -42.09 52.87 48.01
C ILE A 32 -43.36 53.73 48.12
N TYR A 33 -44.14 53.84 47.04
CA TYR A 33 -45.37 54.62 47.01
C TYR A 33 -46.42 54.11 48.01
N ILE A 34 -46.61 52.79 48.11
CA ILE A 34 -47.54 52.19 49.08
C ILE A 34 -47.04 52.35 50.52
N GLY A 35 -45.74 52.16 50.75
CA GLY A 35 -45.13 52.41 52.07
C GLY A 35 -45.32 53.86 52.54
N PHE A 36 -45.18 54.83 51.62
CA PHE A 36 -45.39 56.24 51.91
C PHE A 36 -46.87 56.56 52.18
N ALA A 37 -47.79 56.02 51.36
CA ALA A 37 -49.24 56.22 51.52
C ALA A 37 -49.79 55.67 52.85
N ASN A 38 -49.22 54.58 53.38
CA ASN A 38 -49.59 54.03 54.68
C ASN A 38 -48.97 54.77 55.88
N SER A 39 -47.81 55.41 55.70
CA SER A 39 -47.16 56.21 56.76
C SER A 39 -47.85 57.57 57.02
N GLY A 40 -48.62 58.09 56.05
CA GLY A 40 -49.30 59.39 56.12
C GLY A 40 -50.53 59.47 57.05
N LYS A 41 -50.94 58.36 57.70
CA LYS A 41 -52.03 58.36 58.69
C LYS A 41 -51.57 58.51 60.15
N LEU A 42 -50.30 58.86 60.38
CA LEU A 42 -49.73 59.06 61.71
C LEU A 42 -49.47 60.57 61.98
N SER A 43 -50.51 61.37 62.19
CA SER A 43 -50.33 62.74 62.68
C SER A 43 -51.65 63.32 63.20
N SER A 44 -51.62 63.79 64.44
CA SER A 44 -52.69 64.41 65.28
C SER A 44 -53.50 63.36 66.07
N GLN A 45 -53.48 63.28 67.41
CA GLN A 45 -53.61 64.33 68.44
C GLN A 45 -53.13 63.86 69.86
N PRO A 46 -53.10 64.74 70.89
CA PRO A 46 -52.24 64.62 72.07
C PRO A 46 -52.88 64.07 73.37
N ALA A 47 -52.00 63.62 74.26
CA ALA A 47 -52.03 63.61 75.74
C ALA A 47 -53.20 62.97 76.54
N ILE A 48 -52.91 61.76 77.06
CA ILE A 48 -53.15 61.20 78.42
C ILE A 48 -54.60 60.93 78.88
N SER A 49 -54.96 59.63 79.02
CA SER A 49 -55.61 59.08 80.24
C SER A 49 -55.28 57.58 80.41
N LEU A 50 -55.10 57.13 81.66
CA LEU A 50 -54.23 56.01 82.06
C LEU A 50 -54.88 54.60 82.09
N ALA A 51 -55.97 54.34 81.36
CA ALA A 51 -56.66 53.03 81.38
C ALA A 51 -56.69 52.29 80.03
N GLU A 52 -56.10 52.85 78.97
CA GLU A 52 -56.27 52.40 77.58
C GLU A 52 -55.00 51.73 76.95
N ASN A 53 -53.97 51.48 77.77
CA ASN A 53 -52.59 51.26 77.30
C ASN A 53 -52.30 49.84 76.76
N THR A 54 -53.14 48.85 77.01
CA THR A 54 -52.96 47.47 76.49
C THR A 54 -53.63 47.27 75.13
N GLN A 55 -54.77 47.92 74.89
CA GLN A 55 -55.55 47.72 73.67
C GLN A 55 -54.97 48.50 72.47
N GLU A 56 -54.44 49.71 72.71
CA GLU A 56 -53.67 50.44 71.69
C GLU A 56 -52.34 49.75 71.35
N ARG A 57 -51.68 49.13 72.33
CA ARG A 57 -50.44 48.35 72.08
C ARG A 57 -50.71 47.12 71.22
N ILE A 58 -51.77 46.37 71.51
CA ILE A 58 -52.16 45.20 70.70
C ILE A 58 -52.52 45.63 69.28
N ALA A 59 -53.31 46.70 69.11
CA ALA A 59 -53.66 47.24 67.79
C ALA A 59 -52.43 47.78 67.01
N SER A 60 -51.44 48.35 67.71
CA SER A 60 -50.18 48.79 67.10
C SER A 60 -49.31 47.61 66.66
N PHE A 61 -49.36 46.50 67.41
CA PHE A 61 -48.61 45.28 67.10
C PHE A 61 -49.23 44.51 65.94
N GLU A 62 -50.57 44.39 65.88
CA GLU A 62 -51.30 43.81 64.76
C GLU A 62 -51.00 44.56 63.45
N ARG A 63 -51.01 45.89 63.46
CA ARG A 63 -50.64 46.70 62.28
C ARG A 63 -49.18 46.51 61.86
N GLN A 64 -48.27 46.29 62.81
CA GLN A 64 -46.86 46.00 62.49
C GLN A 64 -46.71 44.59 61.89
N MET A 65 -47.44 43.59 62.39
CA MET A 65 -47.46 42.25 61.80
C MET A 65 -48.09 42.25 60.41
N ASP A 66 -49.16 43.01 60.18
CA ASP A 66 -49.80 43.12 58.86
C ASP A 66 -48.87 43.79 57.85
N ASN A 67 -48.16 44.86 58.24
CA ASN A 67 -47.14 45.47 57.39
C ASN A 67 -45.98 44.51 57.11
N ALA A 68 -45.53 43.75 58.10
CA ALA A 68 -44.45 42.76 57.91
C ALA A 68 -44.87 41.65 56.95
N ASN A 69 -46.09 41.11 57.10
CA ASN A 69 -46.66 40.10 56.21
C ASN A 69 -46.84 40.64 54.79
N PHE A 70 -47.26 41.90 54.63
CA PHE A 70 -47.37 42.54 53.32
C PHE A 70 -46.01 42.69 52.64
N ILE A 71 -44.99 43.17 53.36
CA ILE A 71 -43.62 43.29 52.83
C ILE A 71 -43.05 41.93 52.45
N LEU A 72 -43.27 40.90 53.28
CA LEU A 72 -42.83 39.54 53.00
C LEU A 72 -43.49 38.98 51.74
N THR A 73 -44.80 39.22 51.57
CA THR A 73 -45.57 38.79 50.40
C THR A 73 -45.10 39.53 49.14
N ALA A 74 -44.86 40.84 49.23
CA ALA A 74 -44.34 41.63 48.12
C ALA A 74 -42.95 41.16 47.68
N LEU A 75 -42.06 40.86 48.63
CA LEU A 75 -40.74 40.26 48.36
C LEU A 75 -40.88 38.88 47.70
N GLY A 76 -41.80 38.03 48.19
CA GLY A 76 -42.08 36.73 47.60
C GLY A 76 -42.52 36.83 46.13
N ILE A 77 -43.40 37.79 45.81
CA ILE A 77 -43.84 38.03 44.43
C ILE A 77 -42.66 38.52 43.57
N ILE A 78 -41.84 39.45 44.05
CA ILE A 78 -40.68 39.98 43.31
C ILE A 78 -39.68 38.86 43.00
N VAL A 79 -39.36 38.02 43.97
CA VAL A 79 -38.44 36.89 43.79
C VAL A 79 -38.99 35.90 42.77
N THR A 80 -40.29 35.60 42.83
CA THR A 80 -40.93 34.64 41.92
C THR A 80 -41.00 35.17 40.48
N VAL A 81 -41.38 36.43 40.29
CA VAL A 81 -41.40 37.08 38.98
C VAL A 81 -39.98 37.18 38.41
N SER A 82 -38.99 37.51 39.24
CA SER A 82 -37.59 37.56 38.83
C SER A 82 -37.09 36.18 38.40
N GLY A 83 -37.41 35.13 39.15
CA GLY A 83 -37.08 33.75 38.82
C GLY A 83 -37.69 33.29 37.48
N PHE A 84 -38.95 33.66 37.22
CA PHE A 84 -39.63 33.35 35.96
C PHE A 84 -38.99 34.06 34.76
N VAL A 85 -38.65 35.36 34.91
CA VAL A 85 -37.98 36.12 33.85
C VAL A 85 -36.60 35.54 33.53
N LEU A 86 -35.84 35.11 34.55
CA LEU A 86 -34.52 34.51 34.38
C LEU A 86 -34.57 33.16 33.67
N THR A 87 -35.52 32.30 34.05
CA THR A 87 -35.73 31.00 33.38
C THR A 87 -36.20 31.16 31.95
N PHE A 88 -37.12 32.10 31.69
CA PHE A 88 -37.58 32.42 30.33
C PHE A 88 -36.43 32.95 29.47
N TYR A 89 -35.60 33.83 30.02
CA TYR A 89 -34.40 34.34 29.34
C TYR A 89 -33.40 33.23 29.00
N GLY A 90 -33.12 32.34 29.95
CA GLY A 90 -32.24 31.19 29.74
C GLY A 90 -32.74 30.25 28.63
N TYR A 91 -34.05 29.96 28.62
CA TYR A 91 -34.68 29.13 27.59
C TYR A 91 -34.53 29.72 26.19
N PHE A 92 -34.74 31.04 26.03
CA PHE A 92 -34.60 31.71 24.74
C PHE A 92 -33.15 31.77 24.25
N GLN A 93 -32.17 31.94 25.15
CA GLN A 93 -30.76 31.89 24.77
C GLN A 93 -30.35 30.50 24.27
N ALA A 94 -30.77 29.43 24.96
CA ALA A 94 -30.40 28.07 24.61
C ALA A 94 -30.88 27.66 23.20
N ILE A 95 -32.13 28.00 22.85
CA ILE A 95 -32.70 27.70 21.52
C ILE A 95 -31.98 28.50 20.42
N LYS A 96 -31.75 29.79 20.65
CA LYS A 96 -31.08 30.67 19.67
C LYS A 96 -29.63 30.27 19.41
N PHE A 97 -28.92 29.81 20.44
CA PHE A 97 -27.53 29.39 20.30
C PHE A 97 -27.42 28.14 19.43
N LYS A 98 -28.35 27.19 19.59
CA LYS A 98 -28.44 26.00 18.74
C LYS A 98 -28.70 26.35 17.27
N GLU A 99 -29.66 27.25 17.00
CA GLU A 99 -29.95 27.71 15.63
C GLU A 99 -28.74 28.37 14.95
N ILE A 100 -27.96 29.17 15.69
CA ILE A 100 -26.77 29.84 15.15
C ILE A 100 -25.66 28.83 14.83
N ILE A 101 -25.44 27.84 15.71
CA ILE A 101 -24.45 26.79 15.49
C ILE A 101 -24.83 25.93 14.28
N GLU A 102 -26.10 25.56 14.13
CA GLU A 102 -26.57 24.80 12.96
C GLU A 102 -26.38 25.60 11.66
N GLU A 103 -26.75 26.89 11.65
CA GLU A 103 -26.62 27.75 10.46
C GLU A 103 -25.14 28.05 10.08
N GLU A 104 -24.24 28.21 11.07
CA GLU A 104 -22.81 28.35 10.82
C GLU A 104 -22.14 27.03 10.42
N GLY A 105 -22.56 25.91 11.03
CA GLY A 105 -22.11 24.56 10.69
C GLY A 105 -22.46 24.17 9.26
N GLU A 106 -23.70 24.42 8.82
CA GLU A 106 -24.13 24.18 7.44
C GLU A 106 -23.33 25.02 6.43
N LYS A 107 -23.12 26.31 6.71
CA LYS A 107 -22.31 27.19 5.84
C LYS A 107 -20.85 26.74 5.76
N TYR A 108 -20.29 26.25 6.86
CA TYR A 108 -18.93 25.72 6.87
C TYR A 108 -18.85 24.43 6.05
N ASN A 109 -19.79 23.51 6.24
CA ASN A 109 -19.86 22.25 5.49
C ASN A 109 -20.01 22.49 3.98
N GLN A 110 -20.86 23.43 3.56
CA GLN A 110 -21.01 23.79 2.15
C GLN A 110 -19.70 24.32 1.54
N LYS A 111 -18.96 25.17 2.25
CA LYS A 111 -17.65 25.67 1.79
C LYS A 111 -16.61 24.55 1.68
N VAL A 112 -16.58 23.64 2.65
CA VAL A 112 -15.69 22.48 2.63
C VAL A 112 -16.03 21.57 1.47
N GLU A 113 -17.31 21.31 1.22
CA GLU A 113 -17.75 20.47 0.10
C GLU A 113 -17.40 21.09 -1.26
N GLU A 114 -17.53 22.41 -1.42
CA GLU A 114 -17.08 23.12 -2.63
C GLU A 114 -15.56 23.03 -2.83
N LEU A 115 -14.78 23.16 -1.75
CA LEU A 115 -13.32 23.02 -1.80
C LEU A 115 -12.90 21.60 -2.17
N PHE A 116 -13.58 20.58 -1.63
CA PHE A 116 -13.37 19.18 -1.98
C PHE A 116 -13.72 18.91 -3.44
N LYS A 117 -14.86 19.41 -3.94
CA LYS A 117 -15.23 19.27 -5.36
C LYS A 117 -14.18 19.89 -6.28
N LYS A 118 -13.69 21.09 -5.96
CA LYS A 118 -12.62 21.75 -6.74
C LYS A 118 -11.30 20.99 -6.70
N HIS A 119 -10.90 20.46 -5.54
CA HIS A 119 -9.68 19.66 -5.43
C HIS A 119 -9.80 18.34 -6.19
N LYS A 120 -10.94 17.65 -6.08
CA LYS A 120 -11.21 16.42 -6.83
C LYS A 120 -11.12 16.67 -8.33
N GLN A 121 -11.79 17.71 -8.84
CA GLN A 121 -11.71 18.08 -10.25
C GLN A 121 -10.28 18.37 -10.73
N ARG A 122 -9.46 19.04 -9.91
CA ARG A 122 -8.05 19.30 -10.24
C ARG A 122 -7.24 18.01 -10.29
N ILE A 123 -7.44 17.11 -9.33
CA ILE A 123 -6.74 15.82 -9.27
C ILE A 123 -7.15 14.95 -10.48
N ASP A 124 -8.44 14.87 -10.78
CA ASP A 124 -8.95 14.10 -11.92
C ASP A 124 -8.37 14.64 -13.25
N GLN A 125 -8.25 15.96 -13.40
CA GLN A 125 -7.60 16.58 -14.56
C GLN A 125 -6.12 16.21 -14.67
N GLN A 126 -5.38 16.27 -13.55
CA GLN A 126 -3.96 15.90 -13.52
C GLN A 126 -3.75 14.42 -13.84
N PHE A 127 -4.61 13.55 -13.30
CA PHE A 127 -4.54 12.13 -13.55
C PHE A 127 -4.83 11.80 -15.02
N ASN A 128 -5.85 12.41 -15.61
CA ASN A 128 -6.16 12.22 -17.02
C ASN A 128 -5.02 12.71 -17.93
N GLN A 129 -4.43 13.89 -17.64
CA GLN A 129 -3.29 14.40 -18.39
C GLN A 129 -2.07 13.48 -18.30
N LEU A 130 -1.79 12.95 -17.10
CA LEU A 130 -0.69 12.00 -16.89
C LEU A 130 -0.96 10.68 -17.64
N ASN A 131 -2.19 10.19 -17.59
CA ASN A 131 -2.59 8.97 -18.30
C ASN A 131 -2.46 9.14 -19.82
N ASP A 132 -2.88 10.28 -20.37
CA ASP A 132 -2.75 10.59 -21.79
C ASP A 132 -1.27 10.70 -22.20
N GLN A 133 -0.42 11.33 -21.37
CA GLN A 133 1.02 11.39 -21.59
C GLN A 133 1.67 10.01 -21.58
N LEU A 134 1.37 9.19 -20.58
CA LEU A 134 1.88 7.82 -20.48
C LEU A 134 1.42 6.97 -21.66
N GLN A 135 0.16 7.09 -22.06
CA GLN A 135 -0.37 6.37 -23.20
C GLN A 135 0.29 6.83 -24.51
N HIS A 136 0.53 8.13 -24.67
CA HIS A 136 1.26 8.67 -25.83
C HIS A 136 2.70 8.15 -25.87
N GLU A 137 3.45 8.26 -24.77
CA GLU A 137 4.83 7.76 -24.68
C GLU A 137 4.91 6.25 -24.91
N PHE A 138 3.96 5.49 -24.36
CA PHE A 138 3.87 4.05 -24.57
C PHE A 138 3.61 3.73 -26.05
N ASN A 139 2.63 4.39 -26.66
CA ASN A 139 2.31 4.20 -28.08
C ASN A 139 3.49 4.59 -28.98
N GLU A 140 4.19 5.69 -28.69
CA GLU A 140 5.39 6.08 -29.43
C GLU A 140 6.51 5.05 -29.29
N ARG A 141 6.78 4.56 -28.08
CA ARG A 141 7.78 3.50 -27.86
C ARG A 141 7.41 2.22 -28.60
N VAL A 142 6.15 1.79 -28.52
CA VAL A 142 5.66 0.61 -29.22
C VAL A 142 5.78 0.78 -30.74
N ASN A 143 5.37 1.93 -31.27
CA ASN A 143 5.51 2.22 -32.70
C ASN A 143 6.97 2.24 -33.13
N ASN A 144 7.88 2.83 -32.35
CA ASN A 144 9.32 2.80 -32.63
C ASN A 144 9.88 1.38 -32.63
N VAL A 145 9.43 0.51 -31.73
CA VAL A 145 9.80 -0.91 -31.71
C VAL A 145 9.26 -1.63 -32.95
N ILE A 146 7.99 -1.42 -33.31
CA ILE A 146 7.37 -2.00 -34.50
C ILE A 146 8.12 -1.55 -35.77
N GLU A 147 8.41 -0.26 -35.91
CA GLU A 147 9.18 0.28 -37.03
C GLU A 147 10.59 -0.31 -37.09
N ALA A 148 11.28 -0.42 -35.95
CA ALA A 148 12.60 -1.06 -35.88
C ALA A 148 12.54 -2.54 -36.34
N ILE A 149 11.52 -3.29 -35.92
CA ILE A 149 11.30 -4.68 -36.36
C ILE A 149 11.00 -4.73 -37.86
N GLN A 150 10.18 -3.81 -38.39
CA GLN A 150 9.88 -3.73 -39.82
C GLN A 150 11.15 -3.43 -40.65
N ILE A 151 12.02 -2.53 -40.19
CA ILE A 151 13.31 -2.26 -40.85
C ILE A 151 14.17 -3.53 -40.95
N LEU A 152 14.15 -4.38 -39.92
CA LEU A 152 14.88 -5.64 -39.91
C LEU A 152 14.24 -6.72 -40.80
N THR A 153 12.91 -6.80 -40.83
CA THR A 153 12.16 -7.91 -41.47
C THR A 153 11.70 -7.63 -42.90
N ALA A 154 11.49 -6.37 -43.30
CA ALA A 154 10.94 -6.01 -44.62
C ALA A 154 11.68 -6.62 -45.82
N PRO A 155 13.03 -6.77 -45.82
CA PRO A 155 13.75 -7.38 -46.93
C PRO A 155 13.72 -8.91 -46.94
N VAL A 156 13.18 -9.57 -45.90
CA VAL A 156 12.95 -11.02 -45.89
C VAL A 156 11.69 -11.37 -46.67
N ILE A 157 10.72 -10.44 -46.73
CA ILE A 157 9.42 -10.61 -47.41
C ILE A 157 9.52 -10.21 -48.89
N ALA A 158 10.28 -9.16 -49.21
CA ALA A 158 10.60 -8.83 -50.58
C ALA A 158 11.90 -9.56 -50.97
N GLU A 159 11.84 -10.56 -51.86
CA GLU A 159 12.96 -11.36 -52.42
C GLU A 159 14.04 -10.50 -53.12
N SER A 160 14.62 -9.55 -52.42
CA SER A 160 15.54 -8.57 -52.97
C SER A 160 16.97 -9.04 -52.77
N LYS A 161 17.69 -9.10 -53.89
CA LYS A 161 19.11 -9.50 -54.01
C LYS A 161 20.09 -8.58 -53.24
N GLU A 162 19.59 -7.65 -52.44
CA GLU A 162 20.36 -6.64 -51.73
C GLU A 162 20.47 -6.96 -50.23
N PHE A 163 21.16 -8.05 -49.92
CA PHE A 163 21.74 -8.28 -48.59
C PHE A 163 22.81 -7.24 -48.18
N ARG A 164 22.92 -6.09 -48.89
CA ARG A 164 24.08 -5.19 -48.95
C ARG A 164 24.34 -4.28 -47.75
N SER A 165 23.66 -4.47 -46.62
CA SER A 165 24.29 -4.37 -45.28
C SER A 165 23.22 -4.48 -44.21
N LEU A 166 23.07 -5.66 -43.63
CA LEU A 166 22.32 -5.80 -42.38
C LEU A 166 22.79 -4.80 -41.34
N GLU A 167 24.08 -4.49 -41.31
CA GLU A 167 24.69 -3.48 -40.43
C GLU A 167 24.09 -2.08 -40.61
N LYS A 168 23.81 -1.63 -41.85
CA LYS A 168 23.15 -0.34 -42.09
C LYS A 168 21.71 -0.35 -41.60
N ARG A 169 20.99 -1.46 -41.79
CA ARG A 169 19.62 -1.62 -41.29
C ARG A 169 19.57 -1.71 -39.77
N LEU A 170 20.53 -2.39 -39.16
CA LEU A 170 20.68 -2.42 -37.71
C LEU A 170 20.99 -1.03 -37.16
N ASN A 171 21.85 -0.25 -37.82
CA ASN A 171 22.11 1.12 -37.41
C ASN A 171 20.85 1.99 -37.53
N GLN A 172 20.05 1.83 -38.57
CA GLN A 172 18.75 2.52 -38.72
C GLN A 172 17.73 2.08 -37.67
N ALA A 173 17.63 0.78 -37.41
CA ALA A 173 16.76 0.23 -36.37
C ALA A 173 17.20 0.70 -34.97
N LYS A 174 18.52 0.79 -34.72
CA LYS A 174 19.10 1.28 -33.48
C LYS A 174 18.85 2.77 -33.23
N GLN A 175 18.76 3.57 -34.28
CA GLN A 175 18.33 4.98 -34.16
C GLN A 175 16.89 5.11 -33.65
N ARG A 176 16.02 4.13 -33.94
CA ARG A 176 14.61 4.12 -33.49
C ARG A 176 14.43 3.38 -32.16
N CYS A 177 15.14 2.28 -31.98
CA CYS A 177 15.14 1.46 -30.78
C CYS A 177 16.59 1.21 -30.33
N PRO A 178 17.14 2.06 -29.43
CA PRO A 178 18.52 1.94 -28.97
C PRO A 178 18.84 0.62 -28.26
N GLU A 179 17.83 -0.01 -27.65
CA GLU A 179 17.91 -1.26 -26.89
C GLU A 179 17.81 -2.51 -27.77
N ILE A 180 17.80 -2.36 -29.10
CA ILE A 180 17.75 -3.49 -30.01
C ILE A 180 18.98 -4.39 -29.81
N TRP A 181 18.77 -5.71 -29.82
CA TRP A 181 19.81 -6.71 -29.67
C TRP A 181 20.66 -6.85 -30.95
N ASP A 182 21.35 -5.78 -31.32
CA ASP A 182 22.12 -5.67 -32.56
C ASP A 182 23.16 -6.78 -32.72
N LYS A 183 23.90 -7.08 -31.66
CA LYS A 183 24.89 -8.16 -31.62
C LYS A 183 24.26 -9.54 -31.86
N TYR A 184 23.09 -9.79 -31.29
CA TYR A 184 22.36 -11.05 -31.53
C TYR A 184 21.99 -11.19 -33.02
N PHE A 185 21.40 -10.17 -33.61
CA PHE A 185 21.03 -10.20 -35.04
C PHE A 185 22.26 -10.31 -35.96
N LEU A 186 23.36 -9.63 -35.63
CA LEU A 186 24.63 -9.80 -36.35
C LEU A 186 25.16 -11.23 -36.23
N ALA A 187 25.07 -11.85 -35.05
CA ALA A 187 25.48 -13.23 -34.86
C ALA A 187 24.69 -14.18 -35.75
N LEU A 188 23.35 -14.10 -35.73
CA LEU A 188 22.46 -14.91 -36.57
C LEU A 188 22.73 -14.73 -38.07
N PHE A 189 23.01 -13.50 -38.48
CA PHE A 189 23.32 -13.21 -39.88
C PHE A 189 24.62 -13.83 -40.33
N ASN A 190 25.69 -13.66 -39.55
CA ASN A 190 26.99 -14.24 -39.85
C ASN A 190 26.91 -15.77 -39.84
N TRP A 191 26.14 -16.36 -38.92
CA TRP A 191 25.88 -17.81 -38.89
C TRP A 191 25.17 -18.29 -40.16
N ASN A 192 24.11 -17.60 -40.59
CA ASN A 192 23.43 -17.93 -41.84
C ASN A 192 24.32 -17.79 -43.08
N GLN A 193 25.23 -16.80 -43.11
CA GLN A 193 26.20 -16.65 -44.20
C GLN A 193 27.22 -17.79 -44.22
N HIS A 194 27.61 -18.26 -43.03
CA HIS A 194 28.46 -19.43 -42.88
C HIS A 194 27.76 -20.69 -43.43
N LEU A 195 26.48 -20.91 -43.13
CA LEU A 195 25.72 -22.08 -43.61
C LEU A 195 25.40 -22.07 -45.12
N LYS A 196 25.27 -20.89 -45.75
CA LYS A 196 24.83 -20.74 -47.16
C LYS A 196 25.91 -21.03 -48.21
N ARG A 197 27.17 -21.19 -47.85
CA ARG A 197 28.27 -21.39 -48.80
C ARG A 197 28.84 -22.79 -48.63
N ASP A 198 28.93 -23.55 -49.72
CA ASP A 198 29.56 -24.87 -49.73
C ASP A 198 30.89 -24.81 -48.96
N GLN A 199 31.03 -25.72 -47.99
CA GLN A 199 32.09 -25.77 -46.96
C GLN A 199 33.53 -25.85 -47.52
N ILE A 200 33.70 -25.89 -48.84
CA ILE A 200 34.96 -26.13 -49.54
C ILE A 200 35.83 -24.86 -49.63
N ALA A 201 35.27 -23.67 -49.45
CA ALA A 201 36.02 -22.40 -49.53
C ALA A 201 36.41 -21.87 -48.14
N LEU A 202 37.73 -21.74 -47.87
CA LEU A 202 38.34 -21.11 -46.68
C LEU A 202 37.69 -19.79 -46.13
N PRO A 203 37.02 -18.92 -46.92
CA PRO A 203 36.35 -17.72 -46.40
C PRO A 203 35.13 -17.97 -45.50
N THR A 204 34.57 -19.19 -45.44
CA THR A 204 33.34 -19.51 -44.68
C THR A 204 33.56 -19.60 -43.17
N ARG A 205 34.75 -20.02 -42.73
CA ARG A 205 35.08 -20.13 -41.30
C ARG A 205 35.14 -18.78 -40.59
N LYS A 206 35.53 -17.71 -41.30
CA LYS A 206 35.56 -16.34 -40.75
C LYS A 206 34.17 -15.85 -40.33
N TYR A 207 33.11 -16.27 -41.04
CA TYR A 207 31.74 -15.90 -40.68
C TYR A 207 31.28 -16.61 -39.41
N ALA A 208 31.65 -17.89 -39.21
CA ALA A 208 31.40 -18.59 -37.96
C ALA A 208 32.12 -17.90 -36.78
N GLU A 209 33.39 -17.53 -36.94
CA GLU A 209 34.14 -16.78 -35.91
C GLU A 209 33.47 -15.44 -35.54
N TYR A 210 33.00 -14.68 -36.54
CA TYR A 210 32.24 -13.47 -36.29
C TYR A 210 30.91 -13.75 -35.58
N ALA A 211 30.20 -14.80 -35.98
CA ALA A 211 28.96 -15.21 -35.33
C ALA A 211 29.18 -15.52 -33.84
N PHE A 212 30.18 -16.34 -33.53
CA PHE A 212 30.58 -16.66 -32.15
C PHE A 212 30.90 -15.39 -31.37
N ARG A 213 31.77 -14.53 -31.90
CA ARG A 213 32.19 -13.30 -31.21
C ARG A 213 31.03 -12.36 -30.92
N TYR A 214 30.09 -12.21 -31.85
CA TYR A 214 28.91 -11.38 -31.63
C TYR A 214 27.94 -12.01 -30.62
N MET A 215 27.74 -13.33 -30.67
CA MET A 215 26.87 -14.03 -29.72
C MET A 215 27.43 -14.00 -28.30
N GLU A 216 28.73 -14.23 -28.11
CA GLU A 216 29.38 -14.12 -26.82
C GLU A 216 29.30 -12.71 -26.23
N ARG A 217 29.47 -11.66 -27.06
CA ARG A 217 29.30 -10.27 -26.61
C ARG A 217 27.85 -9.97 -26.25
N HIS A 218 26.89 -10.49 -27.01
CA HIS A 218 25.48 -10.38 -26.69
C HIS A 218 25.17 -11.01 -25.33
N LEU A 219 25.67 -12.22 -25.07
CA LEU A 219 25.45 -12.93 -23.79
C LEU A 219 26.17 -12.28 -22.60
N LYS A 220 27.22 -11.49 -22.81
CA LYS A 220 27.82 -10.65 -21.75
C LYS A 220 26.88 -9.54 -21.31
N GLU A 221 26.12 -8.97 -22.23
CA GLU A 221 25.18 -7.87 -21.97
C GLU A 221 23.79 -8.38 -21.57
N HIS A 222 23.35 -9.48 -22.18
CA HIS A 222 22.01 -10.07 -22.07
C HIS A 222 22.08 -11.53 -21.63
N HIS A 223 22.69 -11.78 -20.47
CA HIS A 223 22.93 -13.14 -19.95
C HIS A 223 21.65 -13.95 -19.69
N TYR A 224 20.49 -13.30 -19.60
CA TYR A 224 19.17 -13.92 -19.40
C TYR A 224 18.54 -14.44 -20.70
N HIS A 225 19.12 -14.17 -21.88
CA HIS A 225 18.58 -14.58 -23.17
C HIS A 225 18.89 -16.07 -23.43
N LYS A 226 17.98 -16.96 -23.03
CA LYS A 226 18.15 -18.42 -23.02
C LYS A 226 18.37 -18.99 -24.43
N GLU A 227 17.64 -18.49 -25.41
CA GLU A 227 17.73 -18.93 -26.81
C GLU A 227 19.12 -18.67 -27.38
N ALA A 228 19.74 -17.53 -27.04
CA ALA A 228 21.11 -17.21 -27.43
C ALA A 228 22.14 -18.19 -26.84
N TRP A 229 21.96 -18.63 -25.59
CA TRP A 229 22.79 -19.68 -24.98
C TRP A 229 22.65 -21.01 -25.72
N LEU A 230 21.42 -21.46 -25.94
CA LEU A 230 21.13 -22.73 -26.62
C LEU A 230 21.67 -22.72 -28.05
N MET A 231 21.50 -21.62 -28.79
CA MET A 231 22.08 -21.47 -30.12
C MET A 231 23.60 -21.53 -30.09
N LEU A 232 24.25 -20.82 -29.17
CA LEU A 232 25.71 -20.83 -29.08
C LEU A 232 26.26 -22.24 -28.79
N ILE A 233 25.63 -22.99 -27.87
CA ILE A 233 25.98 -24.38 -27.58
C ILE A 233 25.84 -25.24 -28.85
N ARG A 234 24.70 -25.15 -29.55
CA ARG A 234 24.47 -25.88 -30.81
C ARG A 234 25.52 -25.55 -31.87
N TRP A 235 25.86 -24.27 -32.02
CA TRP A 235 26.85 -23.82 -33.00
C TRP A 235 28.25 -24.33 -32.68
N TYR A 236 28.65 -24.39 -31.41
CA TYR A 236 29.93 -25.01 -31.04
C TYR A 236 29.94 -26.52 -31.32
N ASN A 237 28.84 -27.23 -31.03
CA ASN A 237 28.72 -28.65 -31.38
C ASN A 237 28.79 -28.87 -32.90
N GLN A 238 28.16 -28.01 -33.70
CA GLN A 238 28.18 -28.11 -35.17
C GLN A 238 29.56 -27.86 -35.79
N GLU A 239 30.46 -27.18 -35.08
CA GLU A 239 31.82 -26.85 -35.52
C GLU A 239 32.89 -27.69 -34.81
N ASP A 240 32.51 -28.83 -34.22
CA ASP A 240 33.37 -29.76 -33.49
C ASP A 240 34.18 -29.08 -32.36
N GLN A 241 33.60 -28.05 -31.73
CA GLN A 241 34.19 -27.31 -30.61
C GLN A 241 33.61 -27.77 -29.27
N ASP A 242 33.62 -29.08 -29.02
CA ASP A 242 32.97 -29.74 -27.88
C ASP A 242 33.33 -29.10 -26.53
N VAL A 243 34.61 -28.84 -26.28
CA VAL A 243 35.08 -28.21 -25.03
C VAL A 243 34.41 -26.85 -24.80
N ARG A 244 34.24 -26.05 -25.86
CA ARG A 244 33.57 -24.74 -25.76
C ARG A 244 32.07 -24.87 -25.62
N ALA A 245 31.46 -25.87 -26.26
CA ALA A 245 30.04 -26.14 -26.09
C ALA A 245 29.72 -26.52 -24.64
N VAL A 246 30.50 -27.44 -24.06
CA VAL A 246 30.33 -27.90 -22.67
C VAL A 246 30.70 -26.80 -21.67
N ASP A 247 31.72 -25.98 -21.91
CA ASP A 247 32.00 -24.81 -21.08
C ASP A 247 30.87 -23.77 -21.13
N THR A 248 30.26 -23.58 -22.30
CA THR A 248 29.12 -22.68 -22.47
C THR A 248 27.89 -23.23 -21.75
N LEU A 249 27.67 -24.54 -21.81
CA LEU A 249 26.64 -25.24 -21.04
C LEU A 249 26.83 -25.05 -19.54
N ARG A 250 28.06 -25.23 -19.03
CA ARG A 250 28.41 -24.97 -17.63
C ARG A 250 28.02 -23.55 -17.23
N ARG A 251 28.46 -22.54 -17.98
CA ARG A 251 28.16 -21.12 -17.70
C ARG A 251 26.66 -20.81 -17.72
N PHE A 252 25.90 -21.50 -18.57
CA PHE A 252 24.45 -21.37 -18.63
C PHE A 252 23.77 -21.98 -17.39
N LEU A 253 24.13 -23.22 -17.04
CA LEU A 253 23.53 -23.96 -15.92
C LEU A 253 24.03 -23.53 -14.54
N GLU A 254 25.21 -22.92 -14.43
CA GLU A 254 25.68 -22.28 -13.19
C GLU A 254 24.78 -21.11 -12.77
N LYS A 255 24.21 -20.40 -13.74
CA LYS A 255 23.30 -19.28 -13.49
C LYS A 255 21.89 -19.75 -13.22
N ASP A 256 21.36 -20.57 -14.11
CA ASP A 256 19.98 -21.06 -14.05
C ASP A 256 19.94 -22.59 -14.19
N PRO A 257 20.16 -23.35 -13.11
CA PRO A 257 20.16 -24.81 -13.14
C PRO A 257 18.84 -25.39 -13.64
N GLU A 258 17.73 -24.68 -13.38
CA GLU A 258 16.39 -25.07 -13.82
C GLU A 258 16.28 -25.23 -15.34
N HIS A 259 17.12 -24.57 -16.14
CA HIS A 259 17.04 -24.69 -17.60
C HIS A 259 17.69 -25.97 -18.14
N VAL A 260 18.14 -26.88 -17.28
CA VAL A 260 18.65 -28.19 -17.70
C VAL A 260 17.65 -28.97 -18.58
N TYR A 261 16.34 -28.87 -18.31
CA TYR A 261 15.33 -29.51 -19.15
C TYR A 261 15.27 -28.91 -20.56
N LEU A 262 15.54 -27.61 -20.71
CA LEU A 262 15.59 -26.95 -22.01
C LEU A 262 16.76 -27.49 -22.81
N VAL A 263 17.95 -27.57 -22.19
CA VAL A 263 19.14 -28.12 -22.84
C VAL A 263 18.89 -29.53 -23.34
N GLU A 264 18.33 -30.42 -22.51
CA GLU A 264 18.06 -31.81 -22.89
C GLU A 264 17.03 -31.95 -24.01
N LYS A 265 16.04 -31.06 -24.05
CA LYS A 265 15.02 -31.03 -25.10
C LYS A 265 15.55 -30.46 -26.41
N GLU A 266 16.36 -29.41 -26.31
CA GLU A 266 16.73 -28.56 -27.44
C GLU A 266 18.08 -28.91 -28.07
N VAL A 267 19.00 -29.49 -27.30
CA VAL A 267 20.33 -29.88 -27.79
C VAL A 267 20.39 -31.40 -27.77
N THR A 268 19.83 -32.02 -28.81
CA THR A 268 19.71 -33.48 -28.91
C THR A 268 20.90 -34.15 -29.59
N ASN A 269 21.62 -33.42 -30.45
CA ASN A 269 22.72 -33.95 -31.25
C ASN A 269 24.06 -33.53 -30.64
N TRP A 270 24.44 -34.20 -29.55
CA TRP A 270 25.78 -34.11 -28.99
C TRP A 270 26.65 -35.18 -29.67
N ASP A 271 27.39 -34.81 -30.70
CA ASP A 271 28.33 -35.71 -31.38
C ASP A 271 29.75 -35.54 -30.78
N ILE A 272 29.84 -35.63 -29.45
CA ILE A 272 31.10 -35.44 -28.74
C ILE A 272 31.96 -36.70 -28.93
N GLN A 273 33.09 -36.55 -29.62
CA GLN A 273 34.01 -37.65 -29.90
C GLN A 273 34.95 -37.97 -28.73
N GLN A 274 35.19 -36.99 -27.85
CA GLN A 274 36.11 -37.11 -26.71
C GLN A 274 35.36 -37.58 -25.45
N GLU A 275 35.71 -38.77 -24.96
CA GLU A 275 35.06 -39.41 -23.80
C GLU A 275 35.11 -38.53 -22.54
N ASP A 276 36.26 -37.92 -22.23
CA ASP A 276 36.42 -37.01 -21.09
C ASP A 276 35.46 -35.80 -21.14
N VAL A 277 35.20 -35.28 -22.34
CA VAL A 277 34.32 -34.11 -22.53
C VAL A 277 32.85 -34.51 -22.43
N LEU A 278 32.53 -35.72 -22.89
CA LEU A 278 31.20 -36.31 -22.72
C LEU A 278 30.90 -36.54 -21.24
N GLU A 279 31.84 -37.12 -20.50
CA GLU A 279 31.70 -37.32 -19.05
C GLU A 279 31.51 -35.99 -18.32
N TRP A 280 32.32 -34.97 -18.65
CA TRP A 280 32.17 -33.63 -18.08
C TRP A 280 30.77 -33.05 -18.30
N LYS A 281 30.23 -33.19 -19.53
CA LYS A 281 28.86 -32.76 -19.86
C LYS A 281 27.81 -33.50 -19.05
N GLU A 282 27.95 -34.81 -18.88
CA GLU A 282 27.00 -35.62 -18.10
C GLU A 282 27.01 -35.25 -16.62
N GLN A 283 28.20 -35.02 -16.06
CA GLN A 283 28.35 -34.54 -14.68
C GLN A 283 27.66 -33.18 -14.49
N LEU A 284 27.86 -32.22 -15.41
CA LEU A 284 27.20 -30.91 -15.36
C LEU A 284 25.67 -31.02 -15.41
N ILE A 285 25.13 -31.86 -16.29
CA ILE A 285 23.67 -32.08 -16.35
C ILE A 285 23.16 -32.71 -15.04
N LYS A 286 23.86 -33.72 -14.51
CA LYS A 286 23.49 -34.38 -13.25
C LYS A 286 23.49 -33.39 -12.08
N GLU A 287 24.52 -32.56 -11.98
CA GLU A 287 24.61 -31.51 -10.96
C GLU A 287 23.52 -30.46 -11.12
N ALA A 288 23.27 -29.99 -12.35
CA ALA A 288 22.24 -29.01 -12.62
C ALA A 288 20.84 -29.56 -12.30
N LYS A 289 20.55 -30.82 -12.65
CA LYS A 289 19.32 -31.51 -12.23
C LYS A 289 19.19 -31.57 -10.72
N LYS A 290 20.25 -31.92 -10.00
CA LYS A 290 20.24 -31.93 -8.53
C LYS A 290 19.99 -30.54 -7.94
N LYS A 291 20.53 -29.49 -8.56
CA LYS A 291 20.30 -28.09 -8.15
C LYS A 291 18.92 -27.57 -8.54
N ALA A 292 18.36 -28.06 -9.65
CA ALA A 292 17.06 -27.69 -10.20
C ALA A 292 15.89 -28.47 -9.59
N GLU A 293 16.17 -29.61 -8.94
CA GLU A 293 15.17 -30.31 -8.14
C GLU A 293 14.76 -29.37 -7.00
N ASP A 294 13.58 -28.76 -7.14
CA ASP A 294 12.87 -28.06 -6.08
C ASP A 294 12.97 -28.90 -4.80
N PRO A 295 13.48 -28.34 -3.68
CA PRO A 295 13.61 -29.07 -2.43
C PRO A 295 12.31 -29.78 -2.03
N LEU A 296 11.15 -29.19 -2.32
CA LEU A 296 9.86 -29.84 -2.10
C LEU A 296 9.65 -31.03 -3.04
N ARG A 297 9.94 -30.88 -4.33
CA ARG A 297 9.80 -31.97 -5.32
C ARG A 297 10.76 -33.12 -5.04
N HIS A 298 11.97 -32.81 -4.55
CA HIS A 298 12.95 -33.78 -4.07
C HIS A 298 12.43 -34.52 -2.82
N ALA A 299 11.92 -33.79 -1.83
CA ALA A 299 11.28 -34.38 -0.66
C ALA A 299 10.06 -35.23 -1.02
N TYR A 300 9.22 -34.79 -1.95
CA TYR A 300 8.08 -35.56 -2.45
C TYR A 300 8.50 -36.83 -3.18
N LYS A 301 9.61 -36.81 -3.92
CA LYS A 301 10.17 -37.99 -4.59
C LYS A 301 10.69 -39.01 -3.57
N ILE A 302 11.40 -38.56 -2.52
CA ILE A 302 11.78 -39.39 -1.37
C ILE A 302 10.53 -40.01 -0.70
N LEU A 303 9.47 -39.20 -0.54
CA LEU A 303 8.17 -39.64 -0.01
C LEU A 303 7.31 -40.41 -1.01
N GLN A 304 7.78 -40.73 -2.22
CA GLN A 304 7.05 -41.52 -3.20
C GLN A 304 7.77 -42.83 -3.53
N ASP A 305 9.10 -42.84 -3.50
CA ASP A 305 9.94 -44.01 -3.73
C ASP A 305 9.84 -45.03 -2.58
N GLU A 306 9.35 -46.23 -2.85
CA GLU A 306 9.09 -47.25 -1.82
C GLU A 306 10.36 -47.84 -1.20
N ASP A 307 11.43 -47.93 -1.98
CA ASP A 307 12.71 -48.46 -1.50
C ASP A 307 13.37 -47.46 -0.54
N ILE A 308 13.27 -46.16 -0.87
CA ILE A 308 13.81 -45.07 -0.06
C ILE A 308 12.93 -44.81 1.18
N LYS A 309 11.61 -45.00 1.11
CA LYS A 309 10.70 -44.87 2.27
C LYS A 309 11.00 -45.86 3.40
N GLN A 310 11.50 -47.04 3.07
CA GLN A 310 11.86 -48.04 4.09
C GLN A 310 12.99 -47.51 4.99
N GLU A 311 13.80 -46.58 4.49
CA GLU A 311 14.80 -45.88 5.28
C GLU A 311 14.16 -44.72 6.06
N ASN A 312 13.94 -44.94 7.36
CA ASN A 312 13.37 -43.95 8.29
C ASN A 312 14.15 -42.61 8.26
N GLN A 313 15.45 -42.63 7.98
CA GLN A 313 16.27 -41.42 7.84
C GLN A 313 15.92 -40.60 6.58
N ALA A 314 15.57 -41.23 5.47
CA ALA A 314 15.21 -40.52 4.24
C ALA A 314 13.86 -39.80 4.40
N ILE A 315 12.87 -40.43 5.04
CA ILE A 315 11.58 -39.78 5.38
C ILE A 315 11.81 -38.57 6.28
N LYS A 316 12.65 -38.69 7.31
CA LYS A 316 12.99 -37.56 8.20
C LYS A 316 13.65 -36.41 7.44
N GLN A 317 14.58 -36.71 6.52
CA GLN A 317 15.18 -35.70 5.66
C GLN A 317 14.15 -35.00 4.77
N ALA A 318 13.21 -35.74 4.18
CA ALA A 318 12.15 -35.16 3.36
C ALA A 318 11.25 -34.21 4.16
N ILE A 319 10.80 -34.61 5.35
CA ILE A 319 10.00 -33.77 6.25
C ILE A 319 10.76 -32.49 6.63
N ARG A 320 12.06 -32.62 6.94
CA ARG A 320 12.92 -31.48 7.27
C ARG A 320 13.01 -30.46 6.12
N ILE A 321 13.18 -30.96 4.89
CA ILE A 321 13.24 -30.10 3.70
C ILE A 321 11.92 -29.35 3.50
N ILE A 322 10.78 -30.04 3.66
CA ILE A 322 9.44 -29.43 3.54
C ILE A 322 9.25 -28.31 4.58
N ASN A 323 9.56 -28.58 5.85
CA ASN A 323 9.39 -27.61 6.93
C ASN A 323 10.31 -26.38 6.77
N LYS A 324 11.55 -26.61 6.33
CA LYS A 324 12.50 -25.52 6.04
C LYS A 324 12.02 -24.63 4.91
N TYR A 325 11.45 -25.23 3.86
CA TYR A 325 10.93 -24.49 2.72
C TYR A 325 9.69 -23.67 3.09
N GLN A 326 8.75 -24.24 3.85
CA GLN A 326 7.58 -23.53 4.38
C GLN A 326 7.99 -22.31 5.21
N TYR A 327 8.97 -22.46 6.11
CA TYR A 327 9.49 -21.35 6.92
C TYR A 327 10.06 -20.20 6.07
N LEU A 328 10.84 -20.50 5.03
CA LEU A 328 11.43 -19.48 4.16
C LEU A 328 10.36 -18.70 3.39
N LEU A 329 9.35 -19.41 2.89
CA LEU A 329 8.26 -18.86 2.09
C LEU A 329 7.35 -17.94 2.93
N GLU A 330 7.10 -18.30 4.19
CA GLU A 330 6.39 -17.44 5.13
C GLU A 330 7.21 -16.19 5.52
N ARG A 331 8.52 -16.34 5.70
CA ARG A 331 9.41 -15.21 6.00
C ARG A 331 9.47 -14.20 4.84
N GLU A 332 9.41 -14.65 3.60
CA GLU A 332 9.39 -13.77 2.43
C GLU A 332 8.07 -13.01 2.29
N LYS A 333 6.93 -13.68 2.56
CA LYS A 333 5.60 -13.02 2.60
C LYS A 333 5.55 -11.89 3.64
N LEU A 334 6.13 -12.10 4.82
CA LEU A 334 6.27 -11.04 5.83
C LEU A 334 7.11 -9.87 5.35
N LYS A 335 8.24 -10.12 4.67
CA LYS A 335 9.10 -9.06 4.13
C LYS A 335 8.41 -8.27 3.01
N ALA A 336 7.54 -8.92 2.25
CA ALA A 336 6.75 -8.30 1.17
C ALA A 336 5.58 -7.46 1.69
N GLY A 337 5.30 -7.46 3.01
CA GLY A 337 4.15 -6.76 3.60
C GLY A 337 2.80 -7.43 3.25
N GLU A 338 2.82 -8.63 2.68
CA GLU A 338 1.64 -9.41 2.34
C GLU A 338 1.23 -10.27 3.56
N ASN A 339 0.38 -9.68 4.41
CA ASN A 339 -0.46 -10.26 5.48
C ASN A 339 -0.04 -10.12 6.96
N ASN A 340 -1.11 -9.93 7.76
CA ASN A 340 -1.23 -10.01 9.23
C ASN A 340 -1.02 -11.44 9.77
N LEU A 341 0.13 -12.07 9.50
CA LEU A 341 0.46 -13.35 10.12
C LEU A 341 1.02 -13.12 11.52
N GLN A 342 0.44 -13.78 12.52
CA GLN A 342 0.87 -13.73 13.92
C GLN A 342 2.31 -14.27 14.03
N ASP A 343 3.19 -13.51 14.69
CA ASP A 343 4.58 -13.90 15.01
C ASP A 343 4.69 -15.30 15.65
N ASP A 344 3.61 -15.76 16.28
CA ASP A 344 3.49 -17.06 16.93
C ASP A 344 3.61 -18.25 15.94
N ALA A 345 3.08 -18.13 14.71
CA ALA A 345 3.14 -19.22 13.72
C ALA A 345 4.57 -19.49 13.25
N ILE A 346 5.33 -18.42 12.99
CA ILE A 346 6.73 -18.49 12.57
C ILE A 346 7.63 -18.94 13.73
N THR A 347 7.29 -18.54 14.95
CA THR A 347 8.01 -18.97 16.15
C THR A 347 7.82 -20.48 16.38
N ASN A 348 6.62 -21.00 16.16
CA ASN A 348 6.33 -22.43 16.25
C ASN A 348 7.06 -23.25 15.17
N LEU A 349 7.05 -22.81 13.91
CA LEU A 349 7.81 -23.46 12.82
C LEU A 349 9.32 -23.47 13.09
N LYS A 350 9.86 -22.38 13.63
CA LYS A 350 11.26 -22.29 14.04
C LYS A 350 11.60 -23.26 15.18
N GLN A 351 10.69 -23.44 16.15
CA GLN A 351 10.86 -24.39 17.25
C GLN A 351 10.78 -25.85 16.76
N GLU A 352 9.90 -26.16 15.82
CA GLU A 352 9.84 -27.51 15.21
C GLU A 352 11.12 -27.83 14.42
N LEU A 353 11.66 -26.86 13.67
CA LEU A 353 12.96 -27.02 12.99
C LEU A 353 14.10 -27.32 13.98
N LEU A 354 14.12 -26.66 15.14
CA LEU A 354 15.13 -26.89 16.19
C LEU A 354 14.97 -28.24 16.89
N LYS A 355 13.73 -28.72 17.11
CA LYS A 355 13.48 -30.03 17.73
C LYS A 355 13.95 -31.19 16.85
N VAL A 356 13.78 -31.07 15.54
CA VAL A 356 14.27 -32.08 14.57
C VAL A 356 15.81 -32.14 14.58
N ASP A 357 16.49 -31.00 14.73
CA ASP A 357 17.96 -30.94 14.80
C ASP A 357 18.52 -31.56 16.11
N ASP A 358 17.81 -31.43 17.23
CA ASP A 358 18.23 -31.98 18.53
C ASP A 358 18.10 -33.51 18.60
N GLU A 359 17.11 -34.11 17.94
CA GLU A 359 16.90 -35.56 17.91
C GLU A 359 17.98 -36.31 17.11
N ASP A 360 18.49 -35.73 16.02
CA ASP A 360 19.58 -36.32 15.24
C ASP A 360 20.89 -36.33 16.04
N SER A 361 21.15 -35.30 16.85
CA SER A 361 22.35 -35.28 17.74
C SER A 361 22.31 -36.36 18.83
N LYS A 362 21.12 -36.84 19.20
CA LYS A 362 20.93 -37.92 20.17
C LYS A 362 21.04 -39.30 19.51
N MET A 363 20.58 -39.46 18.27
CA MET A 363 20.74 -40.72 17.52
C MET A 363 22.19 -41.03 17.13
N ASP A 364 23.00 -40.02 16.82
CA ASP A 364 24.43 -40.23 16.54
C ASP A 364 25.24 -40.57 17.81
N LYS A 365 24.78 -40.14 19.00
CA LYS A 365 25.40 -40.51 20.27
C LYS A 365 25.10 -41.95 20.69
N THR A 366 23.87 -42.44 20.49
CA THR A 366 23.52 -43.83 20.82
C THR A 366 24.21 -44.85 19.90
N LYS A 367 24.43 -44.53 18.62
CA LYS A 367 25.23 -45.39 17.72
C LYS A 367 26.69 -45.52 18.14
N HIS A 368 27.24 -44.55 18.87
CA HIS A 368 28.62 -44.60 19.36
C HIS A 368 28.76 -45.32 20.72
N GLU A 369 27.70 -45.36 21.53
CA GLU A 369 27.69 -46.12 22.79
C GLU A 369 27.51 -47.63 22.56
N ASP A 370 26.74 -48.02 21.53
CA ASP A 370 26.55 -49.44 21.17
C ASP A 370 27.76 -50.09 20.48
N SER A 371 28.79 -49.31 20.07
CA SER A 371 30.04 -49.86 19.49
C SER A 371 31.12 -50.21 20.52
N HIS A 372 30.82 -50.10 21.83
CA HIS A 372 31.76 -50.38 22.92
C HIS A 372 31.25 -51.38 23.99
N ASN A 373 30.26 -52.19 23.65
CA ASN A 373 29.91 -53.42 24.39
C ASN A 373 30.10 -54.67 23.54
#